data_AF-A0AAW8R9N6-F1
#
_entry.id   AF-A0AAW8R9N6-F1
#
_cell.length_a   1.000
_cell.length_b   1.000
_cell.length_c   1.000
_cell.angle_alpha   90.00
_cell.angle_beta   90.00
_cell.angle_gamma   90.00
#
_symmetry.space_group_name_H-M   'P 1'
#
loop_
_entity.id
_entity.type
_entity.pdbx_description
1 polymer ?
#
loop_
_entity_poly.entity_id
_entity_poly.type
_entity_poly.pdbx_seq_one_letter_code
_entity_poly.pdbx_strand_id
1 'polypeptide(L)'
;MNSNNERKSDGELIVAIKRGQTEEFEQLFLRYLPLTKKLSNMYYFKYLEEEDYLQEARMVFFKAIQQFVEGKGHTFGNFYKLNLKHHLFSLIRKENAKKRGADRLSDSLDEMLENNHAPKYIANQEEQVTAYDKMMISENVTAYYDTLSSFERQVFNGYLANLELEKIAKNLDCEVLKVRNALDRCRQKLRKSFDG
;
A
#
# COMPACT_ATOMS: atom_id res chain seq x y z
N MET A 1 -7.88 56.49 1.46
CA MET A 1 -7.01 55.70 2.36
C MET A 1 -6.25 54.71 1.48
N ASN A 2 -4.98 54.98 1.19
CA ASN A 2 -4.14 54.11 0.38
C ASN A 2 -3.69 52.93 1.24
N SER A 3 -4.39 51.80 1.14
CA SER A 3 -3.88 50.54 1.69
C SER A 3 -2.74 50.07 0.79
N ASN A 4 -1.50 50.42 1.17
CA ASN A 4 -0.29 49.79 0.67
C ASN A 4 -0.40 48.28 0.91
N ASN A 5 -0.76 47.54 -0.13
CA ASN A 5 -0.76 46.09 -0.13
C ASN A 5 0.69 45.63 -0.30
N GLU A 6 1.50 45.75 0.77
CA GLU A 6 2.88 45.29 0.79
C GLU A 6 2.87 43.76 0.58
N ARG A 7 3.34 43.33 -0.59
CA ARG A 7 3.52 41.91 -0.88
C ARG A 7 4.61 41.37 0.05
N LYS A 8 4.21 40.58 1.05
CA LYS A 8 5.13 39.82 1.90
C LYS A 8 6.15 39.04 1.05
N SER A 9 7.39 39.09 1.47
CA SER A 9 8.48 38.29 0.94
C SER A 9 8.28 36.80 1.26
N ASP A 10 8.99 35.93 0.53
CA ASP A 10 8.91 34.50 0.80
C ASP A 10 9.40 34.16 2.21
N GLY A 11 10.42 34.85 2.71
CA GLY A 11 10.93 34.66 4.08
C GLY A 11 9.90 35.00 5.15
N GLU A 12 9.21 36.14 5.00
CA GLU A 12 8.14 36.54 5.93
C GLU A 12 6.99 35.54 5.95
N LEU A 13 6.53 35.10 4.77
CA LEU A 13 5.49 34.08 4.66
C LEU A 13 5.93 32.75 5.28
N ILE A 14 7.17 32.31 5.05
CA ILE A 14 7.70 31.08 5.66
C ILE A 14 7.71 31.18 7.19
N VAL A 15 8.18 32.30 7.75
CA VAL A 15 8.23 32.49 9.20
C VAL A 15 6.83 32.47 9.81
N ALA A 16 5.86 33.10 9.18
CA ALA A 16 4.51 33.19 9.70
C ALA A 16 3.71 31.88 9.52
N ILE A 17 3.91 31.14 8.42
CA ILE A 17 3.42 29.75 8.26
C ILE A 17 3.99 28.82 9.35
N LYS A 18 5.30 28.94 9.68
CA LYS A 18 5.91 28.17 10.77
C LYS A 18 5.34 28.51 12.15
N ARG A 19 4.81 29.72 12.33
CA ARG A 19 4.11 30.16 13.55
C ARG A 19 2.63 29.73 13.58
N GLY A 20 2.17 29.00 12.56
CA GLY A 20 0.81 28.46 12.49
C GLY A 20 -0.17 29.29 11.68
N GLN A 21 0.28 30.32 10.96
CA GLN A 21 -0.60 31.11 10.07
C GLN A 21 -0.83 30.36 8.75
N THR A 22 -1.81 29.46 8.74
CA THR A 22 -2.10 28.59 7.59
C THR A 22 -2.64 29.33 6.37
N GLU A 23 -3.25 30.51 6.55
CA GLU A 23 -3.82 31.33 5.46
C GLU A 23 -2.75 31.79 4.46
N GLU A 24 -1.51 31.95 4.91
CA GLU A 24 -0.38 32.39 4.10
C GLU A 24 0.22 31.26 3.26
N PHE A 25 -0.07 30.00 3.61
CA PHE A 25 0.43 28.84 2.89
C PHE A 25 -0.04 28.84 1.44
N GLU A 26 -1.33 29.10 1.22
CA GLU A 26 -1.90 29.08 -0.13
C GLU A 26 -1.28 30.17 -1.00
N GLN A 27 -1.11 31.37 -0.43
CA GLN A 27 -0.46 32.49 -1.10
C GLN A 27 0.96 32.13 -1.55
N LEU A 28 1.75 31.55 -0.65
CA LEU A 28 3.13 31.16 -0.95
C LEU A 28 3.17 29.99 -1.95
N PHE A 29 2.30 28.99 -1.81
CA PHE A 29 2.24 27.86 -2.74
C PHE A 29 1.85 28.29 -4.15
N LEU A 30 0.87 29.18 -4.31
CA LEU A 30 0.46 29.73 -5.61
C LEU A 30 1.61 30.47 -6.31
N ARG A 31 2.50 31.15 -5.56
CA ARG A 31 3.72 31.77 -6.11
C ARG A 31 4.70 30.73 -6.69
N TYR A 32 4.74 29.53 -6.12
CA TYR A 32 5.59 28.43 -6.57
C TYR A 32 4.89 27.42 -7.48
N LEU A 33 3.59 27.59 -7.75
CA LEU A 33 2.81 26.73 -8.63
C LEU A 33 3.41 26.60 -10.05
N PRO A 34 3.96 27.65 -10.68
CA PRO A 34 4.62 27.50 -11.99
C PRO A 34 5.85 26.59 -11.93
N LEU A 35 6.62 26.63 -10.84
CA LEU A 35 7.78 25.75 -10.63
C LEU A 35 7.32 24.31 -10.46
N THR A 36 6.27 24.10 -9.67
CA THR A 36 5.62 22.80 -9.48
C THR A 36 5.16 22.25 -10.84
N LYS A 37 4.33 22.98 -11.59
CA LYS A 37 3.86 22.57 -12.92
C LYS A 37 4.98 22.34 -13.94
N LYS A 38 6.09 23.06 -13.85
CA LYS A 38 7.24 22.81 -14.74
C LYS A 38 7.94 21.48 -14.45
N LEU A 39 7.91 21.03 -13.19
CA LEU A 39 8.49 19.75 -12.80
C LEU A 39 7.59 18.57 -13.15
N SER A 40 6.26 18.69 -13.14
CA SER A 40 5.37 17.59 -13.57
C SER A 40 5.67 17.12 -14.99
N ASN A 41 5.92 18.05 -15.91
CA ASN A 41 6.20 17.74 -17.31
C ASN A 41 7.49 16.92 -17.54
N MET A 42 8.41 16.88 -16.56
CA MET A 42 9.63 16.06 -16.65
C MET A 42 9.44 14.63 -16.15
N TYR A 43 8.35 14.36 -15.41
CA TYR A 43 8.11 13.06 -14.78
C TYR A 43 6.69 12.63 -15.15
N TYR A 44 6.51 12.19 -16.40
CA TYR A 44 5.23 11.69 -16.89
C TYR A 44 4.88 10.40 -16.17
N PHE A 45 4.07 10.49 -15.11
CA PHE A 45 3.43 9.34 -14.50
C PHE A 45 2.22 8.98 -15.35
N LYS A 46 2.23 7.80 -15.98
CA LYS A 46 1.13 7.32 -16.83
C LYS A 46 -0.22 7.18 -16.08
N TYR A 47 -0.21 7.27 -14.75
CA TYR A 47 -1.36 6.98 -13.88
C TYR A 47 -1.54 7.98 -12.71
N LEU A 48 -0.79 9.09 -12.67
CA LEU A 48 -0.98 10.11 -11.62
C LEU A 48 -1.80 11.26 -12.22
N GLU A 49 -2.99 11.48 -11.68
CA GLU A 49 -3.83 12.61 -12.09
C GLU A 49 -3.15 13.95 -11.73
N GLU A 50 -3.46 15.03 -12.45
CA GLU A 50 -2.86 16.35 -12.16
C GLU A 50 -3.20 16.81 -10.72
N GLU A 51 -4.39 16.45 -10.22
CA GLU A 51 -4.80 16.73 -8.85
C GLU A 51 -3.96 15.99 -7.82
N ASP A 52 -3.69 14.69 -8.02
CA ASP A 52 -2.82 13.89 -7.16
C ASP A 52 -1.40 14.46 -7.10
N TYR A 53 -0.87 14.85 -8.26
CA TYR A 53 0.43 15.50 -8.36
C TYR A 53 0.47 16.79 -7.55
N LEU A 54 -0.55 17.64 -7.67
CA LEU A 54 -0.63 18.90 -6.93
C LEU A 54 -0.75 18.67 -5.42
N GLN A 55 -1.46 17.62 -4.98
CA GLN A 55 -1.51 17.28 -3.55
C GLN A 55 -0.16 16.79 -3.02
N GLU A 56 0.52 15.90 -3.74
CA GLU A 56 1.87 15.44 -3.38
C GLU A 56 2.87 16.62 -3.34
N ALA A 57 2.79 17.53 -4.30
CA ALA A 57 3.60 18.74 -4.33
C ALA A 57 3.30 19.67 -3.14
N ARG A 58 2.01 19.86 -2.78
CA ARG A 58 1.61 20.62 -1.58
C ARG A 58 2.20 20.02 -0.30
N MET A 59 2.18 18.69 -0.15
CA MET A 59 2.78 18.02 1.00
C MET A 59 4.30 18.23 1.06
N VAL A 60 5.00 18.11 -0.08
CA VAL A 60 6.45 18.38 -0.14
C VAL A 60 6.75 19.84 0.16
N PHE A 61 5.94 20.77 -0.36
CA PHE A 61 6.09 22.20 -0.11
C PHE A 61 5.97 22.53 1.38
N PHE A 62 4.96 21.96 2.05
CA PHE A 62 4.79 22.13 3.49
C PHE A 62 6.00 21.59 4.28
N LYS A 63 6.48 20.38 3.95
CA LYS A 63 7.69 19.82 4.57
C LYS A 63 8.92 20.69 4.31
N ALA A 64 9.06 21.23 3.09
CA ALA A 64 10.15 22.11 2.73
C ALA A 64 10.09 23.42 3.54
N ILE A 65 8.92 24.01 3.75
CA ILE A 65 8.75 25.19 4.61
C ILE A 65 9.25 24.86 6.03
N GLN A 66 8.76 23.78 6.63
CA GLN A 66 9.14 23.39 8.00
C GLN A 66 10.65 23.23 8.17
N GLN A 67 11.33 22.62 7.19
CA GLN A 67 12.76 22.31 7.23
C GLN A 67 13.67 23.44 6.73
N PHE A 68 13.15 24.43 6.02
CA PHE A 68 13.96 25.51 5.46
C PHE A 68 14.57 26.38 6.56
N VAL A 69 15.88 26.60 6.50
CA VAL A 69 16.59 27.52 7.40
C VAL A 69 17.24 28.60 6.57
N GLU A 70 16.86 29.85 6.82
CA GLU A 70 17.40 31.01 6.13
C GLU A 70 18.90 31.18 6.45
N GLY A 71 19.68 31.70 5.50
CA GLY A 71 21.13 31.91 5.67
C GLY A 71 22.03 30.69 5.39
N LYS A 72 21.48 29.52 5.03
CA LYS A 72 22.28 28.32 4.65
C LYS A 72 22.73 28.29 3.18
N GLY A 73 22.78 29.44 2.49
CA GLY A 73 23.36 29.57 1.14
C GLY A 73 22.47 29.18 -0.05
N HIS A 74 21.20 28.85 0.16
CA HIS A 74 20.26 28.54 -0.92
C HIS A 74 18.92 29.27 -0.75
N THR A 75 18.33 29.71 -1.86
CA THR A 75 16.97 30.27 -1.87
C THR A 75 15.93 29.18 -1.57
N PHE A 76 14.81 29.56 -0.97
CA PHE A 76 13.71 28.63 -0.71
C PHE A 76 13.24 27.92 -1.99
N GLY A 77 13.15 28.64 -3.11
CA GLY A 77 12.79 28.04 -4.39
C GLY A 77 13.72 26.92 -4.86
N ASN A 78 15.04 27.08 -4.70
CA ASN A 78 16.00 26.02 -5.02
C ASN A 78 15.87 24.83 -4.06
N PHE A 79 15.66 25.12 -2.77
CA PHE A 79 15.44 24.09 -1.76
C PHE A 79 14.17 23.28 -2.04
N TYR A 80 13.05 23.94 -2.32
CA TYR A 80 11.80 23.28 -2.67
C TYR A 80 11.92 22.46 -3.97
N LYS A 81 12.52 23.03 -5.02
CA LYS A 81 12.79 22.34 -6.28
C LYS A 81 13.55 21.02 -6.07
N LEU A 82 14.57 21.03 -5.22
CA LEU A 82 15.36 19.84 -4.91
C LEU A 82 14.52 18.78 -4.17
N ASN A 83 13.78 19.19 -3.14
CA ASN A 83 12.92 18.29 -2.38
C ASN A 83 11.83 17.65 -3.25
N LEU A 84 11.19 18.45 -4.10
CA LEU A 84 10.18 17.96 -5.04
C LEU A 84 10.79 16.95 -6.03
N LYS A 85 11.98 17.22 -6.56
CA LYS A 85 12.70 16.27 -7.43
C LYS A 85 12.98 14.93 -6.73
N HIS A 86 13.46 14.96 -5.49
CA HIS A 86 13.74 13.75 -4.72
C HIS A 86 12.46 12.94 -4.43
N HIS A 87 11.37 13.63 -4.09
CA HIS A 87 10.08 12.99 -3.88
C HIS A 87 9.59 12.28 -5.13
N LEU A 88 9.66 12.94 -6.29
CA LEU A 88 9.27 12.34 -7.57
C LEU A 88 10.11 11.10 -7.91
N PHE A 89 11.43 11.14 -7.70
CA PHE A 89 12.27 9.94 -7.85
C PHE A 89 11.92 8.82 -6.87
N SER A 90 11.49 9.14 -5.66
CA SER A 90 11.01 8.15 -4.69
C SER A 90 9.72 7.48 -5.18
N LEU A 91 8.77 8.28 -5.69
CA LEU A 91 7.53 7.78 -6.28
C LEU A 91 7.79 6.86 -7.48
N ILE A 92 8.67 7.26 -8.40
CA ILE A 92 9.05 6.42 -9.56
C ILE A 92 9.67 5.10 -9.11
N ARG A 93 10.57 5.13 -8.12
CA ARG A 93 11.18 3.90 -7.58
C ARG A 93 10.13 3.00 -6.94
N LYS A 94 9.18 3.56 -6.20
CA LYS A 94 8.07 2.84 -5.56
C LYS A 94 7.13 2.22 -6.60
N GLU A 95 6.78 2.95 -7.66
CA GLU A 95 5.97 2.44 -8.76
C GLU A 95 6.68 1.31 -9.51
N ASN A 96 7.96 1.49 -9.85
CA ASN A 96 8.75 0.45 -10.52
C ASN A 96 8.92 -0.80 -9.63
N ALA A 97 9.03 -0.65 -8.31
CA ALA A 97 9.05 -1.80 -7.40
C ALA A 97 7.70 -2.54 -7.38
N LYS A 98 6.58 -1.81 -7.39
CA LYS A 98 5.24 -2.41 -7.50
C LYS A 98 5.04 -3.12 -8.84
N LYS A 99 5.43 -2.49 -9.96
CA LYS A 99 5.37 -3.10 -11.29
C LYS A 99 6.22 -4.35 -11.37
N ARG A 100 7.48 -4.33 -10.90
CA ARG A 100 8.29 -5.56 -10.82
C ARG A 100 7.65 -6.67 -9.99
N GLY A 101 6.88 -6.34 -8.95
CA GLY A 101 6.10 -7.32 -8.21
C GLY A 101 4.91 -7.86 -9.00
N ALA A 102 4.17 -6.97 -9.68
CA ALA A 102 3.01 -7.30 -10.49
C ALA A 102 3.37 -8.04 -11.78
N ASP A 103 4.41 -7.61 -12.50
CA ASP A 103 4.92 -8.23 -13.72
C ASP A 103 5.45 -9.63 -13.40
N ARG A 104 6.16 -9.84 -12.29
CA ARG A 104 6.54 -11.19 -11.83
C ARG A 104 5.33 -12.09 -11.57
N LEU A 105 4.23 -11.53 -11.07
CA LEU A 105 2.97 -12.26 -10.86
C LEU A 105 2.24 -12.50 -12.19
N SER A 106 2.33 -11.55 -13.14
CA SER A 106 1.70 -11.63 -14.45
C SER A 106 2.43 -12.61 -15.37
N ASP A 107 3.76 -12.55 -15.43
CA ASP A 107 4.60 -13.51 -16.16
C ASP A 107 4.41 -14.92 -15.56
N SER A 108 4.34 -15.03 -14.23
CA SER A 108 3.99 -16.30 -13.57
C SER A 108 2.56 -16.75 -13.91
N LEU A 109 1.61 -15.83 -14.09
CA LEU A 109 0.23 -16.19 -14.41
C LEU A 109 0.09 -16.60 -15.88
N ASP A 110 0.74 -15.90 -16.82
CA ASP A 110 0.81 -16.29 -18.24
C ASP A 110 1.55 -17.61 -18.39
N GLU A 111 2.67 -17.82 -17.69
CA GLU A 111 3.37 -19.12 -17.65
C GLU A 111 2.48 -20.22 -17.05
N MET A 112 1.64 -19.89 -16.04
CA MET A 112 0.65 -20.83 -15.49
C MET A 112 -0.53 -21.07 -16.44
N LEU A 113 -0.94 -20.09 -17.25
CA LEU A 113 -2.01 -20.22 -18.25
C LEU A 113 -1.54 -21.02 -19.46
N GLU A 114 -0.34 -20.75 -19.99
CA GLU A 114 0.26 -21.52 -21.09
C GLU A 114 0.54 -22.97 -20.69
N ASN A 115 0.91 -23.24 -19.44
CA ASN A 115 1.15 -24.59 -18.93
C ASN A 115 -0.12 -25.26 -18.35
N ASN A 116 -1.32 -24.70 -18.48
CA ASN A 116 -2.58 -25.23 -17.90
C ASN A 116 -2.54 -25.47 -16.37
N HIS A 117 -1.67 -24.75 -15.65
CA HIS A 117 -1.50 -24.82 -14.20
C HIS A 117 -2.19 -23.65 -13.47
N ALA A 118 -2.91 -22.79 -14.20
CA ALA A 118 -3.70 -21.71 -13.61
C ALA A 118 -4.87 -22.29 -12.80
N PRO A 119 -5.08 -21.84 -11.55
CA PRO A 119 -6.21 -22.28 -10.75
C PRO A 119 -7.54 -21.98 -11.45
N LYS A 120 -8.43 -22.99 -11.50
CA LYS A 120 -9.74 -22.96 -12.20
C LYS A 120 -10.61 -21.73 -11.91
N TYR A 121 -10.41 -21.04 -10.78
CA TYR A 121 -11.16 -19.81 -10.43
C TYR A 121 -10.78 -18.57 -11.24
N ILE A 122 -9.67 -18.61 -12.00
CA ILE A 122 -9.23 -17.47 -12.85
C ILE A 122 -9.76 -17.61 -14.28
N ALA A 123 -9.97 -18.84 -14.76
CA ALA A 123 -10.30 -19.09 -16.17
C ALA A 123 -11.78 -18.84 -16.53
N ASN A 124 -12.72 -19.01 -15.59
CA ASN A 124 -14.16 -18.93 -15.89
C ASN A 124 -14.85 -17.94 -14.95
N GLN A 125 -15.07 -16.69 -15.40
CA GLN A 125 -15.80 -15.67 -14.64
C GLN A 125 -17.34 -15.85 -14.64
N GLU A 126 -17.90 -16.93 -15.20
CA GLU A 126 -19.36 -17.09 -15.32
C GLU A 126 -19.97 -18.45 -14.94
N GLU A 127 -19.23 -19.41 -14.38
CA GLU A 127 -19.86 -20.67 -13.95
C GLU A 127 -20.37 -20.59 -12.51
N GLN A 128 -21.70 -20.56 -12.37
CA GLN A 128 -22.36 -20.78 -11.09
C GLN A 128 -21.91 -22.12 -10.49
N VAL A 129 -21.35 -22.06 -9.28
CA VAL A 129 -20.92 -23.24 -8.51
C VAL A 129 -22.04 -24.27 -8.49
N THR A 130 -21.85 -25.39 -9.20
CA THR A 130 -22.89 -26.40 -9.37
C THR A 130 -23.11 -27.16 -8.05
N ALA A 131 -24.26 -27.82 -7.90
CA ALA A 131 -24.53 -28.65 -6.73
C ALA A 131 -23.50 -29.78 -6.56
N TYR A 132 -22.91 -30.25 -7.66
CA TYR A 132 -21.86 -31.27 -7.67
C TYR A 132 -20.53 -30.72 -7.11
N ASP A 133 -20.15 -29.49 -7.46
CA ASP A 133 -18.97 -28.83 -6.89
C ASP A 133 -19.10 -28.62 -5.38
N LYS A 134 -20.30 -28.23 -4.92
CA LYS A 134 -20.58 -28.10 -3.48
C LYS A 134 -20.48 -29.44 -2.76
N MET A 135 -20.92 -30.52 -3.40
CA MET A 135 -20.87 -31.88 -2.84
C MET A 135 -19.43 -32.40 -2.76
N MET A 136 -18.63 -32.21 -3.81
CA MET A 136 -17.21 -32.59 -3.83
C MET A 136 -16.37 -31.77 -2.85
N ILE A 137 -16.65 -30.47 -2.71
CA ILE A 137 -16.03 -29.63 -1.66
C ILE A 137 -16.43 -30.15 -0.28
N SER A 138 -17.69 -30.55 -0.07
CA SER A 138 -18.14 -31.06 1.23
C SER A 138 -17.46 -32.37 1.64
N GLU A 139 -17.24 -33.31 0.70
CA GLU A 139 -16.57 -34.59 0.97
C GLU A 139 -15.07 -34.42 1.21
N ASN A 140 -14.40 -33.53 0.47
CA ASN A 140 -12.98 -33.25 0.68
C ASN A 140 -12.74 -32.48 1.99
N VAL A 141 -13.67 -31.60 2.36
CA VAL A 141 -13.61 -30.89 3.64
C VAL A 141 -13.80 -31.86 4.80
N THR A 142 -14.79 -32.78 4.77
CA THR A 142 -14.97 -33.78 5.84
C THR A 142 -13.78 -34.72 5.94
N ALA A 143 -13.28 -35.24 4.82
CA ALA A 143 -12.07 -36.08 4.78
C ALA A 143 -10.84 -35.34 5.35
N TYR A 144 -10.66 -34.06 5.01
CA TYR A 144 -9.59 -33.25 5.58
C TYR A 144 -9.75 -33.07 7.09
N TYR A 145 -10.95 -32.74 7.58
CA TYR A 145 -11.22 -32.65 9.02
C TYR A 145 -10.87 -33.95 9.74
N ASP A 146 -11.10 -35.11 9.11
CA ASP A 146 -10.75 -36.43 9.64
C ASP A 146 -9.25 -36.71 9.74
N THR A 147 -8.42 -36.02 8.96
CA THR A 147 -6.95 -36.08 9.12
C THR A 147 -6.41 -35.22 10.26
N LEU A 148 -7.19 -34.24 10.74
CA LEU A 148 -6.78 -33.33 11.82
C LEU A 148 -6.96 -33.97 13.19
N SER A 149 -5.94 -33.84 14.04
CA SER A 149 -6.08 -34.19 15.47
C SER A 149 -7.06 -33.25 16.17
N SER A 150 -7.59 -33.67 17.32
CA SER A 150 -8.54 -32.86 18.12
C SER A 150 -8.01 -31.45 18.40
N PHE A 151 -6.72 -31.33 18.72
CA PHE A 151 -6.06 -30.03 18.95
C PHE A 151 -5.92 -29.20 17.67
N GLU A 152 -5.54 -29.83 16.55
CA GLU A 152 -5.44 -29.17 15.25
C GLU A 152 -6.80 -28.65 14.76
N ARG A 153 -7.88 -29.42 14.98
CA ARG A 153 -9.25 -28.98 14.68
C ARG A 153 -9.63 -27.73 15.47
N GLN A 154 -9.35 -27.71 16.77
CA GLN A 154 -9.65 -26.56 17.63
C GLN A 154 -8.87 -25.30 17.20
N VAL A 155 -7.58 -25.46 16.88
CA VAL A 155 -6.75 -24.38 16.35
C VAL A 155 -7.24 -23.90 14.98
N PHE A 156 -7.60 -24.82 14.08
CA PHE A 156 -8.11 -24.51 12.75
C PHE A 156 -9.45 -23.78 12.79
N ASN A 157 -10.36 -24.20 13.68
CA ASN A 157 -11.65 -23.52 13.88
C ASN A 157 -11.47 -22.09 14.41
N GLY A 158 -10.55 -21.88 15.35
CA GLY A 158 -10.21 -20.54 15.82
C GLY A 158 -9.64 -19.65 14.71
N TYR A 159 -8.82 -20.23 13.84
CA TYR A 159 -8.27 -19.54 12.67
C TYR A 159 -9.35 -19.18 11.64
N LEU A 160 -10.30 -20.08 11.35
CA LEU A 160 -11.44 -19.81 10.47
C LEU A 160 -12.37 -18.71 11.01
N ALA A 161 -12.47 -18.58 12.34
CA ALA A 161 -13.19 -17.51 13.01
C ALA A 161 -12.44 -16.16 13.02
N ASN A 162 -11.32 -16.04 12.28
CA ASN A 162 -10.44 -14.86 12.23
C ASN A 162 -9.90 -14.42 13.61
N LEU A 163 -9.72 -15.37 14.54
CA LEU A 163 -9.11 -15.07 15.83
C LEU A 163 -7.59 -14.98 15.72
N GLU A 164 -7.01 -14.03 16.46
CA GLU A 164 -5.56 -13.89 16.57
C GLU A 164 -4.94 -15.10 17.29
N LEU A 165 -3.73 -15.51 16.88
CA LEU A 165 -3.05 -16.70 17.41
C LEU A 165 -2.89 -16.67 18.93
N GLU A 166 -2.72 -15.48 19.51
CA GLU A 166 -2.63 -15.26 20.95
C GLU A 166 -3.96 -15.53 21.67
N LYS A 167 -5.08 -15.16 21.04
CA LYS A 167 -6.44 -15.45 21.56
C LYS A 167 -6.75 -16.93 21.45
N ILE A 168 -6.34 -17.59 20.37
CA ILE A 168 -6.48 -19.05 20.22
C ILE A 168 -5.66 -19.78 21.27
N ALA A 169 -4.41 -19.37 21.49
CA ALA A 169 -3.52 -19.93 22.51
C ALA A 169 -4.11 -19.81 23.92
N LYS A 170 -4.68 -18.64 24.23
CA LYS A 170 -5.38 -18.37 25.50
C LYS A 170 -6.64 -19.22 25.67
N ASN A 171 -7.44 -19.39 24.61
CA ASN A 171 -8.66 -20.19 24.66
C ASN A 171 -8.39 -21.69 24.80
N LEU A 172 -7.22 -22.16 24.34
CA LEU A 172 -6.79 -23.56 24.39
C LEU A 172 -5.79 -23.86 25.51
N ASP A 173 -5.60 -22.88 26.41
CA ASP A 173 -4.66 -22.93 27.54
C ASP A 173 -3.28 -23.51 27.16
N CYS A 174 -2.67 -22.93 26.12
CA CYS A 174 -1.41 -23.42 25.58
C CYS A 174 -0.53 -22.29 25.07
N GLU A 175 0.73 -22.60 24.77
CA GLU A 175 1.68 -21.63 24.23
C GLU A 175 1.35 -21.27 22.77
N VAL A 176 1.58 -20.00 22.42
CA VAL A 176 1.39 -19.47 21.05
C VAL A 176 2.21 -20.26 20.03
N LEU A 177 3.40 -20.72 20.41
CA LEU A 177 4.26 -21.55 19.55
C LEU A 177 3.58 -22.89 19.21
N LYS A 178 2.86 -23.49 20.18
CA LYS A 178 2.13 -24.75 19.99
C LYS A 178 0.96 -24.58 19.02
N VAL A 179 0.28 -23.43 19.06
CA VAL A 179 -0.77 -23.05 18.10
C VAL A 179 -0.22 -22.84 16.69
N ARG A 180 0.92 -22.12 16.56
CA ARG A 180 1.60 -21.95 15.26
C ARG A 180 2.00 -23.29 14.64
N ASN A 181 2.62 -24.16 15.43
CA ASN A 181 3.02 -25.49 14.97
C ASN A 181 1.81 -26.34 14.56
N ALA A 182 0.68 -26.21 15.27
CA ALA A 182 -0.56 -26.88 14.88
C ALA A 182 -1.12 -26.32 13.55
N LEU A 183 -1.11 -25.01 13.34
CA LEU A 183 -1.52 -24.41 12.06
C LEU A 183 -0.63 -24.83 10.89
N ASP A 184 0.67 -24.92 11.10
CA ASP A 184 1.58 -25.39 10.06
C ASP A 184 1.31 -26.85 9.70
N ARG A 185 1.00 -27.70 10.68
CA ARG A 185 0.53 -29.08 10.43
C ARG A 185 -0.82 -29.11 9.72
N CYS A 186 -1.78 -28.25 10.09
CA CYS A 186 -3.04 -28.12 9.37
C CYS A 186 -2.80 -27.76 7.89
N ARG A 187 -1.94 -26.79 7.61
CA ARG A 187 -1.58 -26.37 6.23
C ARG A 187 -0.93 -27.51 5.43
N GLN A 188 -0.03 -28.27 6.05
CA GLN A 188 0.60 -29.41 5.40
C GLN A 188 -0.40 -30.54 5.09
N LYS A 189 -1.32 -30.83 6.02
CA LYS A 189 -2.38 -31.82 5.80
C LYS A 189 -3.37 -31.36 4.74
N LEU A 190 -3.71 -30.07 4.71
CA LEU A 190 -4.61 -29.49 3.72
C LEU A 190 -4.05 -29.65 2.31
N ARG A 191 -2.77 -29.34 2.11
CA ARG A 191 -2.11 -29.58 0.80
C ARG A 191 -2.20 -31.05 0.38
N LYS A 192 -1.89 -31.97 1.29
CA LYS A 192 -1.98 -33.42 1.00
C LYS A 192 -3.40 -33.92 0.70
N SER A 193 -4.43 -33.29 1.25
CA SER A 193 -5.83 -33.67 1.01
C SER A 193 -6.39 -33.12 -0.29
N PHE A 194 -5.81 -32.05 -0.85
CA PHE A 194 -6.28 -31.41 -2.09
C PHE A 194 -5.34 -31.62 -3.28
N ASP A 195 -4.09 -32.08 -3.08
CA ASP A 195 -3.13 -32.46 -4.13
C ASP A 195 -3.27 -33.94 -4.56
N GLY A 196 -4.51 -34.42 -4.69
CA GLY A 196 -4.84 -35.74 -5.24
C GLY A 196 -5.09 -35.68 -6.74
#